data_AF-A0A924ADK6-F1
#
_entry.id   AF-A0A924ADK6-F1
#
_cell.length_a   1.000
_cell.length_b   1.000
_cell.length_c   1.000
_cell.angle_alpha   90.00
_cell.angle_beta   90.00
_cell.angle_gamma   90.00
#
_symmetry.space_group_name_H-M   'P 1'
#
loop_
_entity.id
_entity.type
_entity.pdbx_description
1 polymer ?
#
loop_
_entity_poly.entity_id
_entity_poly.type
_entity_poly.pdbx_seq_one_letter_code
_entity_poly.pdbx_strand_id
1 'polypeptide(L)' 'MDTNKTTIPAAENTTATANHEKAAQHFQKAAEHHLEAAKFHKSGEMSKAEDNLKKAVEHSKIAMDLQNEDVKLHEKYKK' A
#
# COMPACT_ATOMS: atom_id res chain seq x y z
N MET A 1 -1.32 -35.95 -10.61
CA MET A 1 -1.66 -34.71 -9.88
C MET A 1 -1.10 -33.58 -10.70
N ASP A 2 -1.92 -33.07 -11.62
CA ASP A 2 -1.53 -32.01 -12.53
C ASP A 2 -1.47 -30.70 -11.75
N THR A 3 -0.25 -30.24 -11.47
CA THR A 3 -0.02 -28.90 -10.94
C THR A 3 -0.40 -27.91 -12.03
N ASN A 4 -1.66 -27.45 -12.01
CA ASN A 4 -2.13 -26.34 -12.82
C ASN A 4 -1.41 -25.08 -12.35
N LYS A 5 -0.19 -24.90 -12.87
CA LYS A 5 0.65 -23.74 -12.65
C LYS A 5 0.03 -22.63 -13.49
N THR A 6 -0.89 -21.88 -12.87
CA THR A 6 -1.45 -20.65 -13.42
C THR A 6 -0.29 -19.79 -13.94
N THR A 7 -0.12 -19.77 -15.25
CA THR A 7 0.99 -19.08 -15.88
C THR A 7 0.52 -17.64 -16.09
N ILE A 8 0.73 -16.80 -15.07
CA ILE A 8 0.49 -15.37 -15.20
C ILE A 8 1.45 -14.84 -16.28
N PRO A 9 0.95 -14.14 -17.31
CA PRO A 9 1.78 -13.52 -18.33
C PRO A 9 2.90 -12.69 -17.70
N ALA A 10 4.13 -12.80 -18.22
CA ALA A 10 5.31 -12.15 -17.64
C ALA A 10 5.15 -10.63 -17.46
N ALA A 11 4.40 -9.96 -18.33
CA ALA A 11 4.10 -8.53 -18.24
C ALA A 11 3.24 -8.15 -17.03
N GLU A 12 2.34 -9.03 -16.59
CA GLU A 12 1.46 -8.76 -15.45
C GLU A 12 2.12 -9.10 -14.12
N ASN A 13 3.03 -10.07 -14.13
CA ASN A 13 3.93 -10.34 -12.99
C ASN A 13 4.86 -9.14 -12.72
N THR A 14 5.31 -8.43 -13.78
CA THR A 14 6.06 -7.18 -13.60
C THR A 14 5.21 -6.03 -13.06
N THR A 15 3.92 -5.98 -13.41
CA THR A 15 2.98 -5.00 -12.84
C THR A 15 2.66 -5.29 -11.38
N ALA A 16 2.43 -6.55 -11.02
CA ALA A 16 2.21 -7.01 -9.64
C ALA A 16 3.40 -6.65 -8.73
N THR A 17 4.61 -6.98 -9.17
CA THR A 17 5.85 -6.66 -8.45
C THR A 17 6.00 -5.15 -8.24
N ALA A 18 5.79 -4.35 -9.30
CA ALA A 18 5.85 -2.90 -9.19
C ALA A 18 4.77 -2.31 -8.27
N ASN A 19 3.57 -2.89 -8.26
CA ASN A 19 2.48 -2.48 -7.37
C ASN A 19 2.80 -2.80 -5.92
N HIS A 20 3.39 -3.96 -5.63
CA HIS A 20 3.86 -4.31 -4.29
C HIS A 20 4.96 -3.35 -3.79
N GLU A 21 5.96 -3.05 -4.63
CA GLU A 21 7.03 -2.11 -4.28
C GLU A 21 6.46 -0.72 -3.97
N LYS A 22 5.57 -0.21 -4.82
CA LYS A 22 4.90 1.09 -4.59
C LYS A 22 4.04 1.05 -3.32
N ALA A 23 3.26 0.00 -3.11
CA ALA A 23 2.44 -0.14 -1.91
C ALA A 23 3.31 -0.11 -0.65
N ALA A 24 4.44 -0.82 -0.64
CA ALA A 24 5.40 -0.80 0.47
C ALA A 24 5.96 0.60 0.72
N GLN A 25 6.33 1.34 -0.32
CA GLN A 25 6.80 2.73 -0.19
C GLN A 25 5.71 3.65 0.40
N HIS A 26 4.45 3.48 0.00
CA HIS A 26 3.34 4.25 0.55
C HIS A 26 3.07 3.88 2.01
N PHE A 27 3.12 2.60 2.39
CA PHE A 27 3.02 2.20 3.80
C PHE A 27 4.15 2.75 4.66
N GLN A 28 5.38 2.79 4.13
CA GLN A 28 6.49 3.41 4.84
C GLN A 28 6.21 4.90 5.12
N LYS A 29 5.78 5.66 4.11
CA LYS A 29 5.43 7.08 4.29
C LYS A 29 4.27 7.27 5.28
N ALA A 30 3.27 6.39 5.25
CA ALA A 30 2.18 6.42 6.22
C ALA A 30 2.69 6.22 7.66
N ALA A 31 3.60 5.26 7.87
CA ALA A 31 4.22 5.02 9.16
C ALA A 31 5.06 6.22 9.63
N GLU A 32 5.84 6.85 8.75
CA GLU A 32 6.59 8.07 9.04
C GLU A 32 5.68 9.21 9.49
N HIS A 33 4.57 9.45 8.80
CA HIS A 33 3.59 10.46 9.19
C HIS A 33 2.89 10.14 10.51
N HIS A 34 2.57 8.87 10.79
CA HIS A 34 2.03 8.47 12.09
C HIS A 34 3.02 8.74 13.24
N LEU A 35 4.31 8.45 13.03
CA LEU A 35 5.35 8.76 14.00
C LEU A 35 5.46 10.27 14.25
N GLU A 36 5.38 11.08 13.19
CA GLU A 36 5.44 12.54 13.32
C GLU A 36 4.19 13.12 14.01
N ALA A 37 3.00 12.61 13.69
CA ALA A 37 1.77 12.95 14.39
C ALA A 37 1.86 12.65 15.89
N ALA A 38 2.45 11.50 16.26
CA ALA A 38 2.68 11.14 17.65
C ALA A 38 3.64 12.10 18.37
N LYS A 39 4.68 12.61 17.68
CA LYS A 39 5.56 13.65 18.23
C LYS A 39 4.79 14.94 18.46
N PHE A 40 4.00 15.40 17.49
CA PHE A 40 3.22 16.63 17.63
C PHE A 40 2.14 16.53 18.73
N HIS A 41 1.50 15.38 18.89
CA HIS A 41 0.60 15.14 20.03
C HIS A 41 1.32 15.28 21.37
N LYS A 42 2.54 14.74 21.50
CA LYS A 42 3.35 14.88 22.73
C LYS A 42 3.75 16.33 23.00
N SER A 43 3.98 17.11 21.96
CA SER A 43 4.31 18.54 22.05
C SER A 43 3.08 19.46 22.20
N GLY A 44 1.86 18.92 22.15
CA GLY A 44 0.61 19.70 22.22
C GLY A 44 0.23 20.43 20.92
N GLU A 45 0.93 20.18 19.81
CA GLU A 45 0.70 20.82 18.51
C GLU A 45 -0.40 20.09 17.71
N MET A 46 -1.63 20.12 18.22
CA MET A 46 -2.75 19.31 17.71
C MET A 46 -3.03 19.51 16.21
N SER A 47 -2.97 20.74 15.70
CA SER A 47 -3.18 21.01 14.27
C SER A 47 -2.14 20.30 13.39
N LYS A 48 -0.87 20.31 13.78
CA LYS A 48 0.19 19.61 13.02
C LYS A 48 0.05 18.09 13.12
N ALA A 49 -0.42 17.59 14.26
CA ALA A 49 -0.69 16.18 14.43
C ALA A 49 -1.83 15.71 13.52
N GLU A 50 -2.92 16.49 13.43
CA GLU A 50 -4.05 16.21 12.55
C GLU A 50 -3.63 16.20 11.07
N ASP A 51 -2.82 17.18 10.65
CA ASP A 51 -2.31 17.25 9.28
C ASP A 51 -1.45 16.03 8.91
N ASN A 52 -0.61 15.56 9.85
CA ASN A 52 0.17 14.36 9.62
C ASN A 52 -0.70 13.09 9.63
N LEU A 53 -1.73 13.03 10.47
CA LEU A 53 -2.66 11.91 10.47
C LEU A 53 -3.41 11.81 9.12
N LYS A 54 -3.85 12.94 8.56
CA LYS A 54 -4.49 12.99 7.23
C LYS A 54 -3.57 12.44 6.15
N LYS A 55 -2.31 12.88 6.13
CA LYS A 55 -1.29 12.38 5.18
C LYS A 55 -1.04 10.89 5.34
N ALA A 56 -0.96 10.40 6.58
CA ALA A 56 -0.78 8.99 6.84
C ALA A 56 -1.92 8.15 6.26
N VAL A 57 -3.17 8.57 6.51
CA VAL A 57 -4.36 7.90 5.98
C VAL A 57 -4.40 7.93 4.44
N GLU A 58 -4.04 9.05 3.82
CA GLU A 58 -3.96 9.16 2.35
C GLU A 58 -2.96 8.16 1.77
N HIS A 59 -1.76 8.09 2.34
CA HIS A 59 -0.74 7.12 1.91
C HIS A 59 -1.20 5.67 2.12
N SER A 60 -1.80 5.34 3.26
CA SER A 60 -2.36 4.01 3.52
C SER A 60 -3.43 3.63 2.50
N LYS A 61 -4.32 4.56 2.14
CA LYS A 61 -5.36 4.32 1.13
C LYS A 61 -4.75 3.97 -0.22
N ILE A 62 -3.76 4.76 -0.69
CA ILE A 62 -3.09 4.49 -1.97
C ILE A 62 -2.41 3.12 -1.96
N ALA A 63 -1.75 2.76 -0.85
CA ALA A 63 -1.12 1.45 -0.71
C ALA A 63 -2.14 0.30 -0.78
N MET A 64 -3.29 0.45 -0.14
CA MET A 64 -4.38 -0.52 -0.19
C MET A 64 -5.00 -0.63 -1.59
N ASP A 65 -5.17 0.49 -2.30
CA ASP A 65 -5.69 0.49 -3.67
C ASP A 65 -4.75 -0.29 -4.61
N LEU A 66 -3.44 -0.10 -4.49
CA LEU A 66 -2.43 -0.86 -5.25
C LEU A 66 -2.46 -2.37 -4.92
N GLN A 67 -2.67 -2.75 -3.66
CA GLN A 67 -2.84 -4.16 -3.27
C GLN A 67 -4.14 -4.75 -3.83
N ASN A 68 -5.24 -4.00 -3.82
CA ASN A 68 -6.51 -4.45 -4.34
C ASN A 68 -6.49 -4.64 -5.86
N GLU A 69 -5.73 -3.81 -6.59
CA GLU A 69 -5.48 -4.01 -8.02
C GLU A 69 -4.76 -5.33 -8.30
N ASP A 70 -3.77 -5.66 -7.47
CA ASP A 70 -3.03 -6.91 -7.59
C ASP A 70 -3.91 -8.16 -7.30
N VAL A 71 -4.73 -8.10 -6.25
CA VAL A 71 -5.68 -9.18 -5.93
C VAL A 71 -6.64 -9.43 -7.10
N LYS A 72 -7.16 -8.37 -7.72
CA LYS A 72 -8.04 -8.48 -8.90
C LYS A 72 -7.35 -9.11 -10.10
N LEU A 73 -6.06 -8.80 -10.32
CA LEU A 73 -5.26 -9.46 -11.36
C LEU A 73 -5.14 -10.96 -11.08
N HIS A 74 -4.81 -11.34 -9.84
CA HIS A 74 -4.71 -12.74 -9.43
C HIS A 74 -6.03 -13.51 -9.55
N GLU A 75 -7.18 -12.89 -9.25
CA GLU A 75 -8.50 -13.51 -9.43
C GLU A 75 -8.86 -13.71 -10.91
N LYS A 76 -8.46 -12.79 -11.80
CA LYS A 76 -8.73 -12.88 -13.24
C LYS A 76 -8.08 -14.10 -13.91
N TYR A 77 -6.90 -14.52 -13.43
CA TYR A 77 -6.15 -15.65 -13.99
C TYR A 77 -6.40 -17.00 -13.30
N LYS A 78 -7.32 -17.07 -12.33
CA LYS A 78 -7.75 -18.32 -11.70
C LYS A 78 -8.82 -19.09 -12.49
N LYS A 79 -9.28 -18.60 -13.64
CA LYS A 79 -10.25 -19.26 -14.53
C LYS A 79 -9.57 -19.86 -15.75
#